data_AF-A0A1W2ENM3-F1
#
_entry.id   AF-A0A1W2ENM3-F1
#
_cell.length_a   1.000
_cell.length_b   1.000
_cell.length_c   1.000
_cell.angle_alpha   90.00
_cell.angle_beta   90.00
_cell.angle_gamma   90.00
#
_symmetry.space_group_name_H-M   'P 1'
#
loop_
_entity.id
_entity.type
_entity.pdbx_description
1 polymer ?
#
loop_
_entity_poly.entity_id
_entity_poly.type
_entity_poly.pdbx_seq_one_letter_code
_entity_poly.pdbx_strand_id
1 'polypeptide(L)'
;MSLLSSFGMTYDELAFWGDASLASFSPDRVPVGWSLVDLRGLGVDPARVNGSTYDYNGAQAVILENAGTYVVSFRGTDEQIDVAQYPGLYTGSYLENFRSLLQTLAANAPDGSNFGFTGASLGGGAVNLMARVADNDYGGRFADARFVAFASPNITSENGILNVGFSNDPVYRLLAGYQNNPSSLDNLVLATGDYLDGNYDGRHPFDDYAHSEGETAFAAFARLGDSRFADRIGADSIVIFDASSREVSDQTPGREGIGALYIGDVGADQIRGRDGNDLIDGSFGNDRLIGGRGNDEIEGGAGLDTAVFAVSFSAAARSIAPDGRLQVASDEGADLLSGVERLAFTDKMLALDVGAGENAGVVYRTYQAAFDRTPDAAGLSFWIRSADQGTSFETIAQGFIDSSEFRDAYGRNPTNQEFVGLLYENILGRPGETSGLDYWTDALAEGASRALVLTNFAESSENIALTAPAIGDGILLDPMAA
;
A
#
# COMPACT_ATOMS: atom_id res chain seq x y z
N MET A 1 19.65 8.26 -2.24
CA MET A 1 19.09 9.44 -1.54
C MET A 1 17.59 9.31 -1.72
N SER A 2 16.84 9.19 -0.62
CA SER A 2 15.38 9.00 -0.65
C SER A 2 14.67 10.23 -1.23
N LEU A 3 13.40 10.08 -1.61
CA LEU A 3 12.57 11.13 -2.22
C LEU A 3 12.61 12.45 -1.42
N LEU A 4 12.60 12.34 -0.09
CA LEU A 4 12.49 13.46 0.84
C LEU A 4 13.83 13.94 1.39
N SER A 5 14.94 13.26 1.06
CA SER A 5 16.25 13.56 1.63
C SER A 5 16.75 14.97 1.29
N SER A 6 16.43 15.50 0.11
CA SER A 6 16.76 16.88 -0.31
C SER A 6 16.03 17.93 0.53
N PHE A 7 14.93 17.57 1.18
CA PHE A 7 14.13 18.44 2.04
C PHE A 7 14.46 18.26 3.52
N GLY A 8 15.36 17.32 3.86
CA GLY A 8 15.65 16.96 5.25
C GLY A 8 14.38 16.53 5.99
N MET A 9 13.55 15.71 5.34
CA MET A 9 12.28 15.23 5.89
C MET A 9 12.23 13.70 5.82
N THR A 10 11.61 13.09 6.83
CA THR A 10 11.23 11.67 6.86
C THR A 10 9.80 11.45 6.35
N TYR A 11 9.45 10.22 6.00
CA TYR A 11 8.07 9.90 5.58
C TYR A 11 7.06 10.09 6.73
N ASP A 12 7.44 9.76 7.96
CA ASP A 12 6.62 10.00 9.16
C ASP A 12 6.34 11.50 9.37
N GLU A 13 7.36 12.35 9.18
CA GLU A 13 7.17 13.79 9.23
C GLU A 13 6.22 14.25 8.13
N LEU A 14 6.36 13.76 6.90
CA LEU A 14 5.45 14.11 5.79
C LEU A 14 4.00 13.70 6.11
N ALA A 15 3.79 12.51 6.66
CA ALA A 15 2.47 12.05 7.09
C ALA A 15 1.89 12.97 8.17
N PHE A 16 2.69 13.35 9.17
CA PHE A 16 2.28 14.36 10.16
C PHE A 16 1.87 15.68 9.51
N TRP A 17 2.63 16.19 8.54
CA TRP A 17 2.31 17.44 7.84
C TRP A 17 1.01 17.35 7.04
N GLY A 18 0.74 16.17 6.46
CA GLY A 18 -0.52 15.85 5.78
C GLY A 18 -1.71 15.90 6.75
N ASP A 19 -1.64 15.18 7.87
CA ASP A 19 -2.68 15.20 8.90
C ASP A 19 -2.88 16.60 9.49
N ALA A 20 -1.79 17.32 9.77
CA ALA A 20 -1.84 18.70 10.26
C ALA A 20 -2.51 19.64 9.26
N SER A 21 -2.35 19.43 7.95
CA SER A 21 -3.04 20.22 6.92
C SER A 21 -4.56 19.99 6.96
N LEU A 22 -5.00 18.76 7.26
CA LEU A 22 -6.40 18.38 7.35
C LEU A 22 -7.10 18.85 8.64
N ALA A 23 -6.35 19.15 9.69
CA ALA A 23 -6.89 19.64 10.98
C ALA A 23 -7.69 20.95 10.85
N SER A 24 -7.44 21.74 9.80
CA SER A 24 -8.20 22.96 9.50
C SER A 24 -9.61 22.70 8.97
N PHE A 25 -9.88 21.50 8.45
CA PHE A 25 -11.18 21.09 7.90
C PHE A 25 -12.06 20.36 8.93
N SER A 26 -11.43 19.58 9.81
CA SER A 26 -12.13 18.86 10.87
C SER A 26 -11.30 18.81 12.15
N PRO A 27 -11.85 19.25 13.29
CA PRO A 27 -11.16 19.20 14.58
C PRO A 27 -10.89 17.76 15.08
N ASP A 28 -11.54 16.75 14.50
CA ASP A 28 -11.27 15.33 14.80
C ASP A 28 -9.98 14.81 14.13
N ARG A 29 -9.35 15.62 13.25
CA ARG A 29 -8.12 15.27 12.50
C ARG A 29 -6.86 15.92 13.08
N VAL A 30 -6.88 16.27 14.37
CA VAL A 30 -5.68 16.76 15.05
C VAL A 30 -4.68 15.61 15.21
N PRO A 31 -3.40 15.76 14.78
CA PRO A 31 -2.40 14.72 14.92
C PRO A 31 -2.22 14.26 16.38
N VAL A 32 -1.90 12.98 16.57
CA VAL A 32 -1.70 12.40 17.92
C VAL A 32 -0.61 13.17 18.66
N GLY A 33 -0.90 13.56 19.91
CA GLY A 33 0.02 14.33 20.76
C GLY A 33 0.00 15.84 20.52
N TRP A 34 -0.78 16.33 19.56
CA TRP A 34 -1.01 17.75 19.32
C TRP A 34 -2.36 18.20 19.87
N SER A 35 -2.49 19.52 20.08
CA SER A 35 -3.74 20.13 20.53
C SER A 35 -4.04 21.41 19.77
N LEU A 36 -5.32 21.75 19.63
CA LEU A 36 -5.74 23.04 19.08
C LEU A 36 -5.48 24.14 20.12
N VAL A 37 -4.81 25.21 19.70
CA VAL A 37 -4.58 26.40 20.52
C VAL A 37 -5.90 27.14 20.75
N ASP A 38 -6.13 27.56 21.99
CA ASP A 38 -7.19 28.53 22.31
C ASP A 38 -6.83 29.90 21.72
N LEU A 39 -7.41 30.22 20.56
CA LEU A 39 -7.15 31.48 19.86
C LEU A 39 -7.55 32.72 20.68
N ARG A 40 -8.61 32.62 21.49
CA ARG A 40 -9.01 33.74 22.36
C ARG A 40 -8.00 33.93 23.49
N GLY A 41 -7.53 32.82 24.07
CA GLY A 41 -6.44 32.81 25.04
C GLY A 41 -5.13 33.35 24.47
N LEU A 42 -4.84 33.09 23.20
CA LEU A 42 -3.68 33.64 22.47
C LEU A 42 -3.82 35.14 22.17
N GLY A 43 -5.02 35.73 22.32
CA GLY A 43 -5.28 37.15 22.11
C GLY A 43 -5.80 37.50 20.71
N VAL A 44 -6.30 36.53 19.95
CA VAL A 44 -6.94 36.78 18.66
C VAL A 44 -8.28 37.49 18.89
N ASP A 45 -8.62 38.45 18.02
CA ASP A 45 -9.90 39.17 18.07
C ASP A 45 -11.07 38.18 18.13
N PRO A 46 -11.88 38.19 19.21
CA PRO A 46 -12.99 37.25 19.36
C PRO A 46 -14.01 37.29 18.22
N ALA A 47 -14.10 38.39 17.47
CA ALA A 47 -14.96 38.50 16.29
C ALA A 47 -14.49 37.64 15.11
N ARG A 48 -13.23 37.19 15.12
CA ARG A 48 -12.60 36.34 14.10
C ARG A 48 -12.38 34.91 14.58
N VAL A 49 -12.96 34.52 15.71
CA VAL A 49 -12.80 33.17 16.29
C VAL A 49 -14.14 32.45 16.33
N ASN A 50 -14.24 31.38 15.54
CA ASN A 50 -15.36 30.45 15.54
C ASN A 50 -14.89 29.09 16.10
N GLY A 51 -15.23 28.80 17.36
CA GLY A 51 -14.67 27.63 18.06
C GLY A 51 -13.15 27.74 18.21
N SER A 52 -12.43 26.76 17.68
CA SER A 52 -10.95 26.74 17.61
C SER A 52 -10.40 27.29 16.28
N THR A 53 -11.27 27.76 15.39
CA THR A 53 -10.93 28.19 14.04
C THR A 53 -10.89 29.71 13.96
N TYR A 54 -9.83 30.24 13.34
CA TYR A 54 -9.79 31.62 12.87
C TYR A 54 -10.62 31.71 11.59
N ASP A 55 -11.48 32.72 11.49
CA ASP A 55 -12.31 32.98 10.31
C ASP A 55 -12.36 34.48 10.02
N TYR A 56 -11.90 34.85 8.82
CA TYR A 56 -11.99 36.23 8.34
C TYR A 56 -12.09 36.30 6.82
N ASN A 57 -13.17 36.90 6.31
CA ASN A 57 -13.46 37.05 4.88
C ASN A 57 -13.44 35.71 4.12
N GLY A 58 -13.87 34.61 4.76
CA GLY A 58 -13.84 33.25 4.20
C GLY A 58 -12.48 32.56 4.35
N ALA A 59 -11.41 33.28 4.67
CA ALA A 59 -10.12 32.66 4.93
C ALA A 59 -10.09 32.06 6.35
N GLN A 60 -9.83 30.76 6.43
CA GLN A 60 -9.86 30.02 7.69
C GLN A 60 -8.52 29.37 8.04
N ALA A 61 -8.21 29.26 9.33
CA ALA A 61 -7.02 28.58 9.82
C ALA A 61 -7.21 28.05 11.25
N VAL A 62 -6.43 27.03 11.60
CA VAL A 62 -6.25 26.58 12.99
C VAL A 62 -4.77 26.65 13.38
N ILE A 63 -4.49 26.65 14.67
CA ILE A 63 -3.12 26.55 15.19
C ILE A 63 -3.04 25.31 16.08
N LEU A 64 -2.10 24.44 15.76
CA LEU A 64 -1.77 23.25 16.53
C LEU A 64 -0.56 23.56 17.42
N GLU A 65 -0.53 23.03 18.64
CA GLU A 65 0.61 23.14 19.55
C GLU A 65 0.99 21.78 20.14
N ASN A 66 2.31 21.57 20.21
CA ASN A 66 2.93 20.49 20.97
C ASN A 66 4.34 20.91 21.40
N ALA A 67 4.61 20.85 22.71
CA ALA A 67 5.92 21.06 23.31
C ALA A 67 6.65 22.34 22.84
N GLY A 68 5.92 23.46 22.71
CA GLY A 68 6.47 24.75 22.27
C GLY A 68 6.66 24.86 20.75
N THR A 69 6.17 23.90 19.97
CA THR A 69 6.08 24.01 18.51
C THR A 69 4.66 24.37 18.11
N TYR A 70 4.51 25.40 17.28
CA TYR A 70 3.22 25.89 16.79
C TYR A 70 3.13 25.68 15.29
N VAL A 71 2.11 24.94 14.83
CA VAL A 71 1.85 24.72 13.41
C VAL A 71 0.57 25.45 13.02
N VAL A 72 0.69 26.41 12.11
CA VAL A 72 -0.46 27.08 11.49
C VAL A 72 -0.91 26.24 10.30
N SER A 73 -2.16 25.78 10.34
CA SER A 73 -2.79 25.04 9.25
C SER A 73 -3.83 25.95 8.57
N PHE A 74 -3.50 26.43 7.37
CA PHE A 74 -4.40 27.22 6.54
C PHE A 74 -5.38 26.29 5.83
N ARG A 75 -6.68 26.62 5.91
CA ARG A 75 -7.73 25.85 5.26
C ARG A 75 -7.73 26.09 3.75
N GLY A 76 -7.96 25.02 2.99
CA GLY A 76 -8.23 25.06 1.56
C GLY A 76 -9.65 25.53 1.26
N THR A 77 -10.13 25.24 0.05
CA THR A 77 -11.44 25.66 -0.43
C THR A 77 -12.52 24.66 -0.04
N ASP A 78 -13.49 25.07 0.77
CA ASP A 78 -14.69 24.27 1.06
C ASP A 78 -16.00 25.01 0.77
N GLU A 79 -15.91 26.29 0.41
CA GLU A 79 -17.03 27.11 -0.03
C GLU A 79 -16.83 27.67 -1.44
N GLN A 80 -17.95 27.91 -2.15
CA GLN A 80 -17.96 28.45 -3.51
C GLN A 80 -17.29 29.85 -3.60
N ILE A 81 -17.11 30.55 -2.47
CA ILE A 81 -16.45 31.86 -2.38
C ILE A 81 -14.92 31.78 -2.45
N ASP A 82 -14.31 30.65 -2.10
CA ASP A 82 -12.85 30.51 -1.99
C ASP A 82 -12.18 30.45 -3.38
N VAL A 83 -12.90 29.98 -4.40
CA VAL A 83 -12.45 30.04 -5.80
C VAL A 83 -12.21 31.50 -6.25
N ALA A 84 -12.96 32.46 -5.70
CA ALA A 84 -12.74 33.88 -5.98
C ALA A 84 -11.45 34.44 -5.35
N GLN A 85 -10.80 33.71 -4.46
CA GLN A 85 -9.57 34.12 -3.76
C GLN A 85 -8.28 33.71 -4.47
N TYR A 86 -8.35 32.84 -5.49
CA TYR A 86 -7.19 32.42 -6.31
C TYR A 86 -6.39 33.59 -6.92
N PRO A 87 -7.01 34.67 -7.44
CA PRO A 87 -6.27 35.87 -7.86
C PRO A 87 -5.45 36.51 -6.72
N GLY A 88 -5.88 36.31 -5.47
CA GLY A 88 -5.20 36.74 -4.26
C GLY A 88 -3.87 36.02 -4.04
N LEU A 89 -3.71 34.78 -4.51
CA LEU A 89 -2.44 34.04 -4.46
C LEU A 89 -1.38 34.63 -5.39
N TYR A 90 -1.82 35.14 -6.55
CA TYR A 90 -0.91 35.83 -7.48
C TYR A 90 -0.44 37.18 -6.93
N THR A 91 -1.36 37.93 -6.32
CA THR A 91 -1.07 39.28 -5.78
C THR A 91 -0.46 39.27 -4.37
N GLY A 92 -0.47 38.13 -3.68
CA GLY A 92 -0.12 38.01 -2.26
C GLY A 92 -1.22 38.48 -1.30
N SER A 93 -2.30 39.07 -1.80
CA SER A 93 -3.38 39.62 -0.97
C SER A 93 -4.18 38.56 -0.20
N TYR A 94 -4.09 37.28 -0.56
CA TYR A 94 -4.77 36.24 0.19
C TYR A 94 -4.19 36.07 1.61
N LEU A 95 -2.86 36.15 1.78
CA LEU A 95 -2.21 36.04 3.10
C LEU A 95 -2.62 37.17 4.06
N GLU A 96 -3.03 38.32 3.52
CA GLU A 96 -3.48 39.47 4.29
C GLU A 96 -4.70 39.16 5.16
N ASN A 97 -5.55 38.22 4.74
CA ASN A 97 -6.68 37.79 5.55
C ASN A 97 -6.26 37.13 6.88
N PHE A 98 -5.03 36.59 6.94
CA PHE A 98 -4.44 35.98 8.13
C PHE A 98 -3.52 36.93 8.91
N ARG A 99 -3.27 38.15 8.43
CA ARG A 99 -2.27 39.07 9.03
C ARG A 99 -2.48 39.26 10.53
N SER A 100 -3.72 39.45 10.99
CA SER A 100 -3.99 39.66 12.43
C SER A 100 -3.70 38.41 13.25
N LEU A 101 -4.02 37.22 12.73
CA LEU A 101 -3.73 35.94 13.37
C LEU A 101 -2.21 35.76 13.52
N LEU A 102 -1.49 35.95 12.42
CA LEU A 102 -0.04 35.77 12.35
C LEU A 102 0.72 36.80 13.21
N GLN A 103 0.26 38.06 13.23
CA GLN A 103 0.79 39.08 14.14
C GLN A 103 0.57 38.72 15.61
N THR A 104 -0.62 38.21 15.94
CA THR A 104 -0.95 37.78 17.30
C THR A 104 -0.08 36.61 17.73
N LEU A 105 0.06 35.59 16.88
CA LEU A 105 0.92 34.44 17.14
C LEU A 105 2.38 34.88 17.32
N ALA A 106 2.91 35.71 16.42
CA ALA A 106 4.29 36.20 16.50
C ALA A 106 4.57 36.98 17.80
N ALA A 107 3.59 37.77 18.26
CA ALA A 107 3.72 38.59 19.45
C ALA A 107 3.55 37.81 20.76
N ASN A 108 2.70 36.78 20.78
CA ASN A 108 2.24 36.14 22.01
C ASN A 108 2.73 34.70 22.21
N ALA A 109 3.26 34.04 21.18
CA ALA A 109 3.91 32.74 21.36
C ALA A 109 5.17 32.87 22.23
N PRO A 110 5.41 31.97 23.21
CA PRO A 110 6.56 32.04 24.10
C PRO A 110 7.91 32.15 23.36
N ASP A 111 8.88 32.85 23.96
CA ASP A 111 10.24 32.90 23.44
C ASP A 111 10.82 31.48 23.30
N GLY A 112 11.58 31.24 22.23
CA GLY A 112 12.12 29.91 21.91
C GLY A 112 11.12 28.95 21.27
N SER A 113 9.87 29.36 21.01
CA SER A 113 8.93 28.57 20.23
C SER A 113 9.42 28.31 18.80
N ASN A 114 9.14 27.10 18.30
CA ASN A 114 9.35 26.71 16.90
C ASN A 114 8.04 26.86 16.12
N PHE A 115 8.15 27.09 14.80
CA PHE A 115 6.98 27.34 13.96
C PHE A 115 6.94 26.46 12.72
N GLY A 116 5.71 26.17 12.31
CA GLY A 116 5.39 25.40 11.12
C GLY A 116 4.20 26.01 10.38
N PHE A 117 4.18 25.86 9.06
CA PHE A 117 3.08 26.29 8.22
C PHE A 117 2.72 25.19 7.23
N THR A 118 1.43 24.83 7.24
CA THR A 118 0.86 23.82 6.35
C THR A 118 -0.53 24.22 5.86
N GLY A 119 -1.02 23.50 4.86
CA GLY A 119 -2.32 23.70 4.24
C GLY A 119 -2.41 22.97 2.91
N ALA A 120 -3.63 22.64 2.52
CA ALA A 120 -3.96 22.02 1.24
C ALA A 120 -4.64 23.03 0.29
N SER A 121 -4.51 22.83 -1.02
CA SER A 121 -5.19 23.64 -2.04
C SER A 121 -4.91 25.15 -1.87
N LEU A 122 -5.95 25.97 -1.74
CA LEU A 122 -5.83 27.40 -1.44
C LEU A 122 -5.02 27.68 -0.16
N GLY A 123 -5.12 26.83 0.85
CA GLY A 123 -4.32 26.88 2.07
C GLY A 123 -2.84 26.60 1.80
N GLY A 124 -2.53 25.61 0.95
CA GLY A 124 -1.17 25.37 0.46
C GLY A 124 -0.60 26.57 -0.31
N GLY A 125 -1.47 27.28 -1.03
CA GLY A 125 -1.13 28.55 -1.64
C GLY A 125 -0.76 29.63 -0.62
N ALA A 126 -1.46 29.73 0.50
CA ALA A 126 -1.12 30.62 1.62
C ALA A 126 0.22 30.24 2.28
N VAL A 127 0.54 28.94 2.41
CA VAL A 127 1.86 28.49 2.89
C VAL A 127 2.97 29.01 1.97
N ASN A 128 2.79 28.94 0.65
CA ASN A 128 3.73 29.49 -0.32
C ASN A 128 3.84 31.02 -0.23
N LEU A 129 2.76 31.74 0.08
CA LEU A 129 2.84 33.18 0.36
C LEU A 129 3.64 33.45 1.64
N MET A 130 3.38 32.68 2.68
CA MET A 130 4.01 32.82 3.99
C MET A 130 5.52 32.56 3.90
N ALA A 131 5.94 31.52 3.18
CA ALA A 131 7.35 31.21 2.94
C ALA A 131 8.11 32.38 2.28
N ARG A 132 7.47 33.21 1.45
CA ARG A 132 8.13 34.37 0.81
C ARG A 132 8.36 35.55 1.76
N VAL A 133 7.59 35.64 2.85
CA VAL A 133 7.62 36.81 3.74
C VAL A 133 8.19 36.49 5.13
N ALA A 134 8.39 35.21 5.46
CA ALA A 134 8.75 34.73 6.78
C ALA A 134 9.99 35.38 7.42
N ASP A 135 11.00 35.71 6.59
CA ASP A 135 12.26 36.31 7.07
C ASP A 135 12.11 37.76 7.51
N ASN A 136 11.20 38.51 6.88
CA ASN A 136 11.16 39.96 6.97
C ASN A 136 9.91 40.47 7.68
N ASP A 137 8.77 39.82 7.45
CA ASP A 137 7.51 40.17 8.09
C ASP A 137 7.47 39.63 9.53
N TYR A 138 6.54 40.15 10.32
CA TYR A 138 6.33 39.72 11.72
C TYR A 138 7.60 39.80 12.59
N GLY A 139 8.54 40.70 12.23
CA GLY A 139 9.80 40.89 12.94
C GLY A 139 10.80 39.73 12.77
N GLY A 140 10.67 38.92 11.71
CA GLY A 140 11.52 37.76 11.46
C GLY A 140 11.23 36.58 12.40
N ARG A 141 10.12 36.61 13.15
CA ARG A 141 9.77 35.58 14.14
C ARG A 141 9.59 34.19 13.52
N PHE A 142 9.31 34.14 12.21
CA PHE A 142 9.05 32.93 11.45
C PHE A 142 10.19 32.55 10.49
N ALA A 143 11.34 33.20 10.54
CA ALA A 143 12.45 32.96 9.60
C ALA A 143 12.92 31.49 9.58
N ASP A 144 13.00 30.86 10.76
CA ASP A 144 13.40 29.46 10.91
C ASP A 144 12.21 28.47 10.84
N ALA A 145 11.05 28.90 10.38
CA ALA A 145 9.86 28.06 10.33
C ALA A 145 9.97 26.96 9.25
N ARG A 146 9.26 25.85 9.47
CA ARG A 146 9.12 24.77 8.48
C ARG A 146 7.88 25.02 7.61
N PHE A 147 8.04 24.87 6.30
CA PHE A 147 6.95 25.07 5.32
C PHE A 147 6.70 23.79 4.53
N VAL A 148 5.48 23.27 4.59
CA VAL A 148 5.05 22.10 3.82
C VAL A 148 3.67 22.39 3.24
N ALA A 149 3.57 22.48 1.93
CA ALA A 149 2.34 22.83 1.24
C ALA A 149 1.82 21.65 0.42
N PHE A 150 0.53 21.40 0.50
CA PHE A 150 -0.12 20.32 -0.22
C PHE A 150 -1.03 20.87 -1.33
N ALA A 151 -1.04 20.23 -2.50
CA ALA A 151 -1.88 20.59 -3.64
C ALA A 151 -1.85 22.10 -3.98
N SER A 152 -0.72 22.76 -3.75
CA SER A 152 -0.63 24.22 -3.87
C SER A 152 -0.69 24.67 -5.33
N PRO A 153 -1.54 25.65 -5.70
CA PRO A 153 -1.60 26.15 -7.06
C PRO A 153 -0.43 27.06 -7.42
N ASN A 154 0.11 27.84 -6.48
CA ASN A 154 1.32 28.63 -6.66
C ASN A 154 2.52 27.96 -5.98
N ILE A 155 3.69 28.08 -6.60
CA ILE A 155 4.93 27.47 -6.11
C ILE A 155 5.99 28.55 -5.88
N THR A 156 6.71 28.44 -4.77
CA THR A 156 7.94 29.18 -4.48
C THR A 156 9.00 28.23 -3.98
N SER A 157 10.27 28.60 -4.10
CA SER A 157 11.40 27.85 -3.54
C SER A 157 12.04 28.55 -2.33
N GLU A 158 11.43 29.64 -1.86
CA GLU A 158 11.92 30.39 -0.70
C GLU A 158 11.78 29.57 0.59
N ASN A 159 12.70 29.80 1.53
CA ASN A 159 12.68 29.20 2.87
C ASN A 159 12.56 27.66 2.91
N GLY A 160 13.10 26.99 1.89
CA GLY A 160 13.21 25.52 1.86
C GLY A 160 11.85 24.80 1.91
N ILE A 161 10.78 25.47 1.47
CA ILE A 161 9.44 24.89 1.40
C ILE A 161 9.43 23.59 0.60
N LEU A 162 8.66 22.61 1.08
CA LEU A 162 8.31 21.40 0.34
C LEU A 162 6.88 21.54 -0.19
N ASN A 163 6.70 21.43 -1.49
CA ASN A 163 5.41 21.36 -2.17
C ASN A 163 5.14 19.92 -2.58
N VAL A 164 3.99 19.38 -2.14
CA VAL A 164 3.58 18.00 -2.38
C VAL A 164 2.23 17.99 -3.07
N GLY A 165 2.09 17.17 -4.10
CA GLY A 165 0.83 17.01 -4.80
C GLY A 165 0.97 16.00 -5.92
N PHE A 166 -0.17 15.55 -6.44
CA PHE A 166 -0.19 14.66 -7.59
C PHE A 166 -0.07 15.45 -8.88
N SER A 167 0.70 14.96 -9.83
CA SER A 167 0.89 15.59 -11.12
C SER A 167 -0.39 15.60 -11.97
N ASN A 168 -1.32 14.66 -11.71
CA ASN A 168 -2.66 14.64 -12.29
C ASN A 168 -3.70 15.48 -11.52
N ASP A 169 -3.34 16.17 -10.44
CA ASP A 169 -4.21 17.13 -9.74
C ASP A 169 -4.33 18.46 -10.54
N PRO A 170 -5.54 18.90 -10.94
CA PRO A 170 -5.79 20.12 -11.72
C PRO A 170 -5.45 21.44 -11.01
N VAL A 171 -5.28 21.43 -9.69
CA VAL A 171 -4.94 22.61 -8.90
C VAL A 171 -3.44 22.63 -8.62
N TYR A 172 -2.82 21.49 -8.36
CA TYR A 172 -1.39 21.45 -8.02
C TYR A 172 -0.53 22.06 -9.14
N ARG A 173 0.24 23.11 -8.79
CA ARG A 173 1.09 23.89 -9.71
C ARG A 173 0.33 24.65 -10.81
N LEU A 174 -1.01 24.80 -10.72
CA LEU A 174 -1.84 25.50 -11.72
C LEU A 174 -1.33 26.91 -12.06
N LEU A 175 -1.09 27.74 -11.04
CA LEU A 175 -0.60 29.12 -11.22
C LEU A 175 0.90 29.19 -11.55
N ALA A 176 1.63 28.09 -11.37
CA ALA A 176 2.99 27.90 -11.86
C ALA A 176 3.07 27.34 -13.29
N GLY A 177 1.92 27.10 -13.94
CA GLY A 177 1.84 26.54 -15.29
C GLY A 177 2.33 25.09 -15.36
N TYR A 178 2.12 24.32 -14.29
CA TYR A 178 2.50 22.91 -14.14
C TYR A 178 3.99 22.61 -14.40
N GLN A 179 4.85 23.63 -14.27
CA GLN A 179 6.28 23.46 -14.45
C GLN A 179 6.90 22.78 -13.23
N ASN A 180 7.88 21.92 -13.48
CA ASN A 180 8.70 21.33 -12.43
C ASN A 180 9.42 22.41 -11.61
N ASN A 181 9.60 22.15 -10.33
CA ASN A 181 10.24 23.09 -9.42
C ASN A 181 11.13 22.34 -8.41
N PRO A 182 12.31 22.88 -8.06
CA PRO A 182 13.17 22.25 -7.05
C PRO A 182 12.54 22.06 -5.67
N SER A 183 11.47 22.82 -5.38
CA SER A 183 10.71 22.69 -4.13
C SER A 183 9.54 21.71 -4.19
N SER A 184 9.25 21.11 -5.36
CA SER A 184 8.07 20.28 -5.56
C SER A 184 8.41 18.82 -5.83
N LEU A 185 7.52 17.93 -5.39
CA LEU A 185 7.46 16.55 -5.86
C LEU A 185 6.61 16.54 -7.13
N ASP A 186 7.26 16.28 -8.28
CA ASP A 186 6.68 16.59 -9.60
C ASP A 186 6.09 15.37 -10.32
N ASN A 187 6.45 14.16 -9.89
CA ASN A 187 6.19 12.92 -10.62
C ASN A 187 5.36 11.90 -9.82
N LEU A 188 4.65 12.37 -8.80
CA LEU A 188 3.66 11.56 -8.08
C LEU A 188 2.36 11.54 -8.89
N VAL A 189 1.70 10.39 -8.97
CA VAL A 189 0.43 10.21 -9.69
C VAL A 189 -0.52 9.40 -8.83
N LEU A 190 -1.76 9.85 -8.71
CA LEU A 190 -2.83 9.04 -8.12
C LEU A 190 -3.60 8.37 -9.27
N ALA A 191 -3.50 7.05 -9.45
CA ALA A 191 -4.06 6.35 -10.59
C ALA A 191 -5.56 6.08 -10.43
N THR A 192 -6.37 7.13 -10.57
CA THR A 192 -7.83 7.05 -10.45
C THR A 192 -8.50 6.52 -11.72
N GLY A 193 -9.84 6.44 -11.69
CA GLY A 193 -10.66 6.28 -12.88
C GLY A 193 -10.29 7.24 -14.03
N ASP A 194 -10.26 8.55 -13.74
CA ASP A 194 -10.09 9.59 -14.75
C ASP A 194 -8.68 9.58 -15.36
N TYR A 195 -7.66 9.28 -14.53
CA TYR A 195 -6.28 9.11 -14.99
C TYR A 195 -6.14 7.94 -15.96
N LEU A 196 -6.68 6.78 -15.59
CA LEU A 196 -6.57 5.54 -16.37
C LEU A 196 -7.36 5.58 -17.70
N ASP A 197 -8.31 6.50 -17.85
CA ASP A 197 -9.02 6.72 -19.12
C ASP A 197 -8.17 7.50 -20.15
N GLY A 198 -6.93 7.84 -19.81
CA GLY A 198 -5.97 8.49 -20.72
C GLY A 198 -6.21 9.98 -20.90
N ASN A 199 -6.96 10.60 -19.98
CA ASN A 199 -7.30 12.03 -20.03
C ASN A 199 -6.15 12.95 -19.58
N TYR A 200 -4.98 12.39 -19.24
CA TYR A 200 -3.79 13.13 -18.82
C TYR A 200 -2.69 13.10 -19.88
N ASP A 201 -2.34 14.27 -20.43
CA ASP A 201 -1.29 14.41 -21.45
C ASP A 201 0.13 14.60 -20.87
N GLY A 202 0.28 14.44 -19.55
CA GLY A 202 1.53 14.68 -18.83
C GLY A 202 1.79 16.14 -18.46
N ARG A 203 0.89 17.07 -18.81
CA ARG A 203 1.04 18.51 -18.51
C ARG A 203 -0.24 19.20 -18.07
N HIS A 204 -1.40 18.76 -18.55
CA HIS A 204 -2.71 19.33 -18.27
C HIS A 204 -3.53 18.29 -17.50
N PRO A 205 -3.61 18.44 -16.17
CA PRO A 205 -4.35 17.51 -15.33
C PRO A 205 -5.86 17.62 -15.52
N PHE A 206 -6.56 16.48 -15.49
CA PHE A 206 -8.01 16.37 -15.58
C PHE A 206 -8.53 15.29 -14.62
N ASP A 207 -8.17 15.41 -13.34
CA ASP A 207 -8.57 14.47 -12.29
C ASP A 207 -8.95 15.24 -11.01
N ASP A 208 -10.21 15.64 -10.92
CA ASP A 208 -10.74 16.35 -9.74
C ASP A 208 -10.65 15.46 -8.48
N TYR A 209 -10.59 14.13 -8.63
CA TYR A 209 -10.43 13.21 -7.50
C TYR A 209 -9.01 13.25 -6.93
N ALA A 210 -7.99 13.43 -7.77
CA ALA A 210 -6.62 13.66 -7.34
C ALA A 210 -6.45 14.97 -6.56
N HIS A 211 -7.36 15.93 -6.75
CA HIS A 211 -7.44 17.14 -5.91
C HIS A 211 -8.28 16.94 -4.65
N SER A 212 -9.12 15.91 -4.59
CA SER A 212 -10.06 15.76 -3.48
C SER A 212 -9.31 15.62 -2.16
N GLU A 213 -9.58 16.54 -1.24
CA GLU A 213 -8.96 16.62 0.10
C GLU A 213 -9.46 15.49 1.05
N GLY A 214 -10.09 14.46 0.47
CA GLY A 214 -10.58 13.28 1.18
C GLY A 214 -9.45 12.43 1.75
N GLU A 215 -9.81 11.49 2.63
CA GLU A 215 -8.90 10.58 3.34
C GLU A 215 -7.98 9.77 2.41
N THR A 216 -8.23 9.73 1.11
CA THR A 216 -7.56 8.84 0.14
C THR A 216 -6.30 9.43 -0.50
N ALA A 217 -6.26 10.75 -0.78
CA ALA A 217 -5.13 11.39 -1.46
C ALA A 217 -3.91 11.55 -0.53
N PHE A 218 -4.12 12.01 0.71
CA PHE A 218 -3.03 12.16 1.69
C PHE A 218 -2.63 10.84 2.34
N ALA A 219 -3.57 9.90 2.53
CA ALA A 219 -3.21 8.54 2.97
C ALA A 219 -2.33 7.83 1.94
N ALA A 220 -2.40 8.19 0.65
CA ALA A 220 -1.47 7.67 -0.34
C ALA A 220 0.00 8.01 -0.01
N PHE A 221 0.28 9.19 0.53
CA PHE A 221 1.66 9.53 0.93
C PHE A 221 2.14 8.72 2.14
N ALA A 222 1.24 8.25 3.00
CA ALA A 222 1.62 7.32 4.06
C ALA A 222 2.08 5.97 3.50
N ARG A 223 1.40 5.46 2.46
CA ARG A 223 1.81 4.23 1.75
C ARG A 223 3.23 4.30 1.19
N LEU A 224 3.69 5.50 0.84
CA LEU A 224 5.08 5.69 0.41
C LEU A 224 6.09 5.36 1.50
N GLY A 225 5.80 5.70 2.76
CA GLY A 225 6.67 5.41 3.90
C GLY A 225 6.68 3.93 4.28
N ASP A 226 5.56 3.24 4.06
CA ASP A 226 5.43 1.80 4.32
C ASP A 226 6.10 0.93 3.24
N SER A 227 6.29 1.49 2.04
CA SER A 227 6.92 0.76 0.94
C SER A 227 8.37 0.42 1.22
N ARG A 228 8.76 -0.83 0.97
CA ARG A 228 10.17 -1.27 1.07
C ARG A 228 11.09 -0.57 0.06
N PHE A 229 10.53 0.08 -0.94
CA PHE A 229 11.26 0.79 -1.99
C PHE A 229 11.46 2.28 -1.71
N ALA A 230 10.89 2.80 -0.61
CA ALA A 230 10.89 4.23 -0.29
C ALA A 230 12.29 4.89 -0.27
N ASP A 231 13.31 4.16 0.17
CA ASP A 231 14.68 4.66 0.25
C ASP A 231 15.47 4.61 -1.07
N ARG A 232 14.87 4.01 -2.11
CA ARG A 232 15.50 3.80 -3.43
C ARG A 232 15.06 4.81 -4.48
N ILE A 233 14.01 5.56 -4.21
CA ILE A 233 13.49 6.62 -5.08
C ILE A 233 14.07 7.98 -4.69
N GLY A 234 14.14 8.92 -5.63
CA GLY A 234 14.60 10.31 -5.42
C GLY A 234 13.58 11.32 -5.92
N ALA A 235 13.83 12.62 -5.75
CA ALA A 235 12.90 13.72 -6.07
C ALA A 235 12.23 13.63 -7.46
N ASP A 236 12.95 13.12 -8.46
CA ASP A 236 12.47 12.98 -9.85
C ASP A 236 11.88 11.60 -10.16
N SER A 237 11.84 10.66 -9.20
CA SER A 237 11.26 9.33 -9.41
C SER A 237 9.77 9.42 -9.71
N ILE A 238 9.32 8.57 -10.62
CA ILE A 238 7.90 8.39 -10.92
C ILE A 238 7.32 7.47 -9.86
N VAL A 239 6.25 7.91 -9.21
CA VAL A 239 5.52 7.10 -8.23
C VAL A 239 4.04 7.12 -8.59
N ILE A 240 3.49 5.94 -8.82
CA ILE A 240 2.09 5.72 -9.18
C ILE A 240 1.40 5.03 -7.99
N PHE A 241 0.43 5.70 -7.39
CA PHE A 241 -0.35 5.16 -6.29
C PHE A 241 -1.67 4.59 -6.82
N ASP A 242 -2.00 3.35 -6.46
CA ASP A 242 -3.30 2.79 -6.78
C ASP A 242 -4.41 3.58 -6.07
N ALA A 243 -5.47 3.85 -6.82
CA ALA A 243 -6.73 4.43 -6.37
C ALA A 243 -7.89 3.96 -7.27
N SER A 244 -7.79 2.77 -7.87
CA SER A 244 -8.76 2.22 -8.81
C SER A 244 -9.01 0.74 -8.59
N SER A 245 -10.25 0.30 -8.83
CA SER A 245 -10.55 -1.14 -8.87
C SER A 245 -10.17 -1.80 -10.22
N ARG A 246 -9.39 -1.12 -11.07
CA ARG A 246 -9.01 -1.55 -12.41
C ARG A 246 -7.51 -1.81 -12.45
N GLU A 247 -7.04 -2.43 -13.53
CA GLU A 247 -5.60 -2.53 -13.77
C GLU A 247 -4.96 -1.13 -13.86
N VAL A 248 -4.04 -0.85 -12.94
CA VAL A 248 -3.24 0.37 -12.84
C VAL A 248 -1.98 0.25 -13.68
N SER A 249 -1.71 1.27 -14.51
CA SER A 249 -0.46 1.42 -15.26
C SER A 249 -0.23 2.90 -15.55
N ASP A 250 1.04 3.34 -15.64
CA ASP A 250 1.37 4.74 -15.97
C ASP A 250 0.84 5.12 -17.35
N GLN A 251 -0.12 6.04 -17.41
CA GLN A 251 -0.71 6.56 -18.65
C GLN A 251 0.02 7.79 -19.20
N THR A 252 1.05 8.28 -18.51
CA THR A 252 1.72 9.53 -18.87
C THR A 252 2.53 9.36 -20.16
N PRO A 253 2.24 10.14 -21.22
CA PRO A 253 2.96 10.02 -22.49
C PRO A 253 4.45 10.31 -22.35
N GLY A 254 5.29 9.51 -23.03
CA GLY A 254 6.75 9.66 -23.02
C GLY A 254 7.45 8.98 -21.83
N ARG A 255 6.71 8.31 -20.95
CA ARG A 255 7.25 7.52 -19.84
C ARG A 255 7.25 6.01 -20.09
N GLU A 256 6.89 5.58 -21.29
CA GLU A 256 6.58 4.18 -21.60
C GLU A 256 7.75 3.20 -21.40
N GLY A 257 8.99 3.70 -21.43
CA GLY A 257 10.23 2.94 -21.23
C GLY A 257 11.03 3.37 -20.00
N ILE A 258 10.39 4.05 -19.05
CA ILE A 258 11.03 4.57 -17.83
C ILE A 258 10.48 3.81 -16.63
N GLY A 259 11.38 3.26 -15.82
CA GLY A 259 11.01 2.59 -14.58
C GLY A 259 10.30 3.54 -13.60
N ALA A 260 9.22 3.04 -12.99
CA ALA A 260 8.42 3.72 -11.98
C ALA A 260 8.29 2.86 -10.72
N LEU A 261 7.92 3.49 -9.61
CA LEU A 261 7.43 2.80 -8.42
C LEU A 261 5.90 2.77 -8.46
N TYR A 262 5.31 1.59 -8.39
CA TYR A 262 3.87 1.38 -8.22
C TYR A 262 3.60 0.93 -6.78
N ILE A 263 2.59 1.51 -6.14
CA ILE A 263 2.21 1.20 -4.76
C ILE A 263 0.71 0.91 -4.72
N GLY A 264 0.35 -0.30 -4.31
CA GLY A 264 -1.02 -0.77 -4.08
C GLY A 264 -1.74 -0.06 -2.93
N ASP A 265 -2.98 -0.46 -2.65
CA ASP A 265 -3.73 -0.07 -1.48
C ASP A 265 -3.82 -1.19 -0.42
N VAL A 266 -4.95 -1.33 0.26
CA VAL A 266 -5.17 -2.38 1.28
C VAL A 266 -6.05 -3.53 0.77
N GLY A 267 -6.56 -3.40 -0.46
CA GLY A 267 -7.44 -4.32 -1.15
C GLY A 267 -6.70 -5.10 -2.23
N ALA A 268 -7.44 -5.92 -2.99
CA ALA A 268 -6.85 -6.69 -4.07
C ALA A 268 -6.59 -5.82 -5.30
N ASP A 269 -5.32 -5.55 -5.56
CA ASP A 269 -4.88 -4.64 -6.62
C ASP A 269 -4.56 -5.36 -7.93
N GLN A 270 -4.64 -4.62 -9.03
CA GLN A 270 -4.19 -5.06 -10.33
C GLN A 270 -3.18 -4.05 -10.85
N ILE A 271 -1.89 -4.41 -10.84
CA ILE A 271 -0.82 -3.47 -11.19
C ILE A 271 -0.04 -4.01 -12.40
N ARG A 272 0.16 -3.15 -13.40
CA ARG A 272 0.94 -3.41 -14.59
C ARG A 272 2.01 -2.32 -14.79
N GLY A 273 3.25 -2.70 -14.53
CA GLY A 273 4.44 -2.00 -15.02
C GLY A 273 4.53 -2.02 -16.55
N ARG A 274 5.35 -1.13 -17.09
CA ARG A 274 5.45 -0.91 -18.55
C ARG A 274 6.76 -1.48 -19.06
N ASP A 275 7.40 -0.82 -20.02
CA ASP A 275 8.80 -1.10 -20.30
C ASP A 275 9.64 -0.26 -19.32
N GLY A 276 10.81 -0.77 -18.91
CA GLY A 276 11.65 -0.11 -17.92
C GLY A 276 11.96 -1.06 -16.77
N ASN A 277 12.74 -0.61 -15.79
CA ASN A 277 12.97 -1.39 -14.57
C ASN A 277 12.05 -0.83 -13.49
N ASP A 278 10.89 -1.46 -13.32
CA ASP A 278 9.85 -1.05 -12.40
C ASP A 278 10.07 -1.61 -11.00
N LEU A 279 9.58 -0.88 -10.00
CA LEU A 279 9.44 -1.33 -8.62
C LEU A 279 7.95 -1.45 -8.35
N ILE A 280 7.48 -2.62 -7.92
CA ILE A 280 6.05 -2.87 -7.69
C ILE A 280 5.88 -3.35 -6.26
N ASP A 281 5.05 -2.64 -5.51
CA ASP A 281 4.68 -2.95 -4.13
C ASP A 281 3.17 -3.19 -4.05
N GLY A 282 2.75 -4.45 -3.95
CA GLY A 282 1.35 -4.85 -3.81
C GLY A 282 0.73 -4.45 -2.47
N SER A 283 1.55 -4.23 -1.44
CA SER A 283 1.09 -3.87 -0.09
C SER A 283 0.25 -4.96 0.60
N PHE A 284 -1.06 -4.77 0.75
CA PHE A 284 -1.95 -5.77 1.35
C PHE A 284 -3.03 -6.10 0.35
N GLY A 285 -3.44 -7.36 0.30
CA GLY A 285 -4.45 -7.77 -0.67
C GLY A 285 -4.08 -9.10 -1.29
N ASN A 286 -4.90 -9.56 -2.22
CA ASN A 286 -4.52 -10.68 -3.08
C ASN A 286 -4.28 -10.09 -4.46
N ASP A 287 -3.03 -9.72 -4.73
CA ASP A 287 -2.70 -8.80 -5.81
C ASP A 287 -2.34 -9.53 -7.09
N ARG A 288 -2.57 -8.85 -8.21
CA ARG A 288 -2.15 -9.30 -9.53
C ARG A 288 -1.15 -8.33 -10.11
N LEU A 289 0.11 -8.78 -10.18
CA LEU A 289 1.26 -7.92 -10.46
C LEU A 289 1.94 -8.35 -11.77
N ILE A 290 2.10 -7.41 -12.69
CA ILE A 290 2.77 -7.61 -13.98
C ILE A 290 3.93 -6.61 -14.05
N GLY A 291 5.17 -7.10 -14.11
CA GLY A 291 6.36 -6.24 -14.26
C GLY A 291 6.40 -5.54 -15.62
N GLY A 292 6.22 -6.32 -16.69
CA GLY A 292 6.33 -5.82 -18.05
C GLY A 292 7.68 -6.19 -18.66
N ARG A 293 8.29 -5.30 -19.45
CA ARG A 293 9.62 -5.55 -20.03
C ARG A 293 10.68 -4.79 -19.25
N GLY A 294 11.78 -5.44 -18.94
CA GLY A 294 12.90 -4.90 -18.19
C GLY A 294 13.21 -5.77 -17.00
N ASN A 295 14.05 -5.28 -16.09
CA ASN A 295 14.39 -6.03 -14.88
C ASN A 295 13.63 -5.40 -13.71
N ASP A 296 12.51 -6.01 -13.35
CA ASP A 296 11.59 -5.45 -12.37
C ASP A 296 11.86 -6.03 -10.96
N GLU A 297 11.43 -5.30 -9.94
CA GLU A 297 11.39 -5.83 -8.58
C GLU A 297 9.95 -5.80 -8.05
N ILE A 298 9.42 -6.97 -7.72
CA ILE A 298 8.02 -7.16 -7.34
C ILE A 298 7.96 -7.67 -5.90
N GLU A 299 7.29 -6.90 -5.04
CA GLU A 299 6.84 -7.31 -3.72
C GLU A 299 5.33 -7.54 -3.78
N GLY A 300 4.87 -8.76 -3.53
CA GLY A 300 3.42 -9.01 -3.39
C GLY A 300 2.89 -8.42 -2.10
N GLY A 301 3.54 -8.76 -0.99
CA GLY A 301 3.21 -8.20 0.31
C GLY A 301 2.39 -9.19 1.12
N ALA A 302 1.26 -8.74 1.67
CA ALA A 302 0.44 -9.56 2.54
C ALA A 302 -0.84 -10.05 1.83
N GLY A 303 -0.91 -11.35 1.60
CA GLY A 303 -2.10 -12.05 1.12
C GLY A 303 -1.71 -13.17 0.17
N LEU A 304 -2.51 -13.41 -0.86
CA LEU A 304 -2.22 -14.38 -1.91
C LEU A 304 -1.94 -13.66 -3.22
N ASP A 305 -0.67 -13.43 -3.49
CA ASP A 305 -0.24 -12.57 -4.58
C ASP A 305 0.18 -13.37 -5.82
N THR A 306 -0.11 -12.80 -6.98
CA THR A 306 0.14 -13.41 -8.28
C THR A 306 1.01 -12.52 -9.14
N ALA A 307 2.27 -12.92 -9.35
CA ALA A 307 3.10 -12.36 -10.41
C ALA A 307 2.77 -13.00 -11.76
N VAL A 308 2.67 -12.19 -12.81
CA VAL A 308 2.15 -12.60 -14.11
C VAL A 308 3.17 -12.32 -15.20
N PHE A 309 3.44 -13.33 -16.02
CA PHE A 309 4.39 -13.27 -17.12
C PHE A 309 3.69 -13.58 -18.45
N ALA A 310 3.98 -12.82 -19.51
CA ALA A 310 3.36 -13.04 -20.81
C ALA A 310 4.08 -14.10 -21.66
N VAL A 311 4.91 -14.93 -21.01
CA VAL A 311 5.65 -16.04 -21.61
C VAL A 311 5.11 -17.40 -21.15
N SER A 312 5.56 -18.49 -21.79
CA SER A 312 5.28 -19.86 -21.31
C SER A 312 6.18 -20.21 -20.12
N PHE A 313 5.75 -21.13 -19.26
CA PHE A 313 6.53 -21.61 -18.12
C PHE A 313 7.92 -22.14 -18.52
N SER A 314 8.01 -22.77 -19.69
CA SER A 314 9.26 -23.32 -20.22
C SER A 314 10.22 -22.27 -20.79
N ALA A 315 9.71 -21.08 -21.11
CA ALA A 315 10.51 -19.95 -21.62
C ALA A 315 11.09 -19.07 -20.50
N ALA A 316 10.64 -19.26 -19.25
CA ALA A 316 11.14 -18.56 -18.09
C ALA A 316 12.07 -19.45 -17.25
N ALA A 317 13.30 -19.00 -17.05
CA ALA A 317 14.22 -19.58 -16.07
C ALA A 317 13.91 -19.05 -14.67
N ARG A 318 14.01 -19.92 -13.66
CA ARG A 318 13.77 -19.58 -12.25
C ARG A 318 15.00 -19.95 -11.43
N SER A 319 15.44 -19.05 -10.56
CA SER A 319 16.58 -19.27 -9.66
C SER A 319 16.46 -18.41 -8.40
N ILE A 320 17.11 -18.82 -7.31
CA ILE A 320 17.20 -17.97 -6.11
C ILE A 320 18.40 -17.04 -6.22
N ALA A 321 18.15 -15.73 -6.10
CA ALA A 321 19.19 -14.71 -6.10
C ALA A 321 20.00 -14.73 -4.79
N PRO A 322 21.21 -14.11 -4.73
CA PRO A 322 22.06 -14.12 -3.53
C PRO A 322 21.42 -13.52 -2.28
N ASP A 323 20.42 -12.66 -2.43
CA ASP A 323 19.66 -12.04 -1.35
C ASP A 323 18.45 -12.89 -0.89
N GLY A 324 18.27 -14.08 -1.47
CA GLY A 324 17.20 -15.02 -1.13
C GLY A 324 15.91 -14.82 -1.91
N ARG A 325 15.80 -13.78 -2.76
CA ARG A 325 14.61 -13.55 -3.58
C ARG A 325 14.54 -14.50 -4.77
N LEU A 326 13.33 -14.77 -5.24
CA LEU A 326 13.12 -15.55 -6.44
C LEU A 326 13.40 -14.67 -7.66
N GLN A 327 14.28 -15.11 -8.55
CA GLN A 327 14.49 -14.51 -9.85
C GLN A 327 13.73 -15.29 -10.93
N VAL A 328 12.98 -14.59 -11.77
CA VAL A 328 12.33 -15.13 -12.97
C VAL A 328 12.89 -14.39 -14.20
N ALA A 329 13.54 -15.12 -15.12
CA ALA A 329 14.21 -14.54 -16.28
C ALA A 329 13.68 -15.10 -17.60
N SER A 330 13.32 -14.22 -18.54
CA SER A 330 12.78 -14.53 -19.86
C SER A 330 13.31 -13.55 -20.94
N ASP A 331 12.62 -13.44 -22.08
CA ASP A 331 12.86 -12.40 -23.09
C ASP A 331 12.17 -11.06 -22.78
N GLU A 332 11.39 -11.02 -21.69
CA GLU A 332 10.83 -9.79 -21.09
C GLU A 332 11.88 -9.11 -20.21
N GLY A 333 12.75 -9.89 -19.55
CA GLY A 333 13.88 -9.43 -18.75
C GLY A 333 14.11 -10.36 -17.57
N ALA A 334 14.64 -9.85 -16.45
CA ALA A 334 14.96 -10.64 -15.27
C ALA A 334 14.45 -9.99 -13.99
N ASP A 335 13.32 -10.50 -13.50
CA ASP A 335 12.56 -9.93 -12.39
C ASP A 335 12.95 -10.57 -11.06
N LEU A 336 12.96 -9.78 -10.00
CA LEU A 336 13.19 -10.24 -8.62
C LEU A 336 11.91 -10.13 -7.79
N LEU A 337 11.48 -11.25 -7.25
CA LEU A 337 10.20 -11.42 -6.57
C LEU A 337 10.39 -11.75 -5.09
N SER A 338 9.54 -11.17 -4.25
CA SER A 338 9.35 -11.54 -2.85
C SER A 338 7.89 -11.39 -2.44
N GLY A 339 7.47 -12.20 -1.46
CA GLY A 339 6.07 -12.21 -0.99
C GLY A 339 5.07 -12.50 -2.11
N VAL A 340 5.37 -13.45 -3.00
CA VAL A 340 4.49 -13.86 -4.09
C VAL A 340 4.28 -15.36 -4.02
N GLU A 341 3.01 -15.78 -3.95
CA GLU A 341 2.63 -17.19 -3.77
C GLU A 341 2.29 -17.87 -5.10
N ARG A 342 1.95 -17.10 -6.14
CA ARG A 342 1.56 -17.62 -7.46
C ARG A 342 2.38 -16.98 -8.56
N LEU A 343 2.93 -17.79 -9.47
CA LEU A 343 3.48 -17.33 -10.73
C LEU A 343 2.56 -17.79 -11.87
N ALA A 344 1.91 -16.84 -12.53
CA ALA A 344 1.04 -17.10 -13.67
C ALA A 344 1.81 -16.92 -14.99
N PHE A 345 1.94 -18.00 -15.74
CA PHE A 345 2.45 -18.01 -17.11
C PHE A 345 1.29 -18.21 -18.08
N THR A 346 1.54 -18.04 -19.38
CA THR A 346 0.52 -18.21 -20.42
C THR A 346 -0.08 -19.63 -20.51
N ASP A 347 0.64 -20.65 -20.03
CA ASP A 347 0.27 -22.06 -20.16
C ASP A 347 0.19 -22.83 -18.84
N LYS A 348 0.73 -22.27 -17.74
CA LYS A 348 0.80 -22.90 -16.42
C LYS A 348 0.76 -21.88 -15.29
N MET A 349 0.45 -22.36 -14.10
CA MET A 349 0.59 -21.61 -12.86
C MET A 349 1.50 -22.38 -11.91
N LEU A 350 2.46 -21.72 -11.28
CA LEU A 350 3.30 -22.31 -10.24
C LEU A 350 2.85 -21.76 -8.88
N ALA A 351 2.49 -22.64 -7.95
CA ALA A 351 2.23 -22.28 -6.56
C ALA A 351 3.49 -22.46 -5.72
N LEU A 352 3.87 -21.44 -4.95
CA LEU A 352 5.12 -21.36 -4.18
C LEU A 352 4.89 -21.52 -2.65
N ASP A 353 3.67 -21.37 -2.19
CA ASP A 353 3.19 -21.49 -0.81
C ASP A 353 3.06 -22.98 -0.39
N VAL A 354 4.19 -23.68 -0.39
CA VAL A 354 4.30 -25.12 -0.15
C VAL A 354 4.66 -25.49 1.29
N GLY A 355 4.92 -24.49 2.14
CA GLY A 355 5.27 -24.61 3.54
C GLY A 355 4.15 -25.15 4.42
N ALA A 356 4.42 -25.24 5.72
CA ALA A 356 3.46 -25.71 6.73
C ALA A 356 2.33 -24.69 6.90
N GLY A 357 1.08 -25.13 6.83
CA GLY A 357 -0.10 -24.26 6.93
C GLY A 357 -0.41 -23.41 5.68
N GLU A 358 0.45 -23.44 4.66
CA GLU A 358 0.24 -22.71 3.39
C GLU A 358 -0.65 -23.51 2.44
N ASN A 359 -1.49 -22.82 1.64
CA ASN A 359 -2.59 -23.45 0.91
C ASN A 359 -2.13 -24.59 0.00
N ALA A 360 -1.18 -24.33 -0.89
CA ALA A 360 -0.74 -25.34 -1.85
C ALA A 360 -0.06 -26.53 -1.17
N GLY A 361 0.77 -26.27 -0.16
CA GLY A 361 1.43 -27.29 0.65
C GLY A 361 0.44 -28.19 1.39
N VAL A 362 -0.50 -27.59 2.12
CA VAL A 362 -1.51 -28.33 2.90
C VAL A 362 -2.40 -29.17 1.99
N VAL A 363 -2.86 -28.61 0.87
CA VAL A 363 -3.71 -29.33 -0.07
C VAL A 363 -2.95 -30.50 -0.70
N TYR A 364 -1.69 -30.32 -1.13
CA TYR A 364 -0.89 -31.42 -1.66
C TYR A 364 -0.73 -32.54 -0.64
N ARG A 365 -0.33 -32.20 0.59
CA ARG A 365 -0.11 -33.18 1.66
C ARG A 365 -1.40 -33.89 2.06
N THR A 366 -2.52 -33.17 2.14
CA THR A 366 -3.82 -33.78 2.44
C THR A 366 -4.29 -34.70 1.32
N TYR A 367 -4.09 -34.32 0.06
CA TYR A 367 -4.42 -35.16 -1.10
C TYR A 367 -3.57 -36.44 -1.09
N GLN A 368 -2.25 -36.30 -0.94
CA GLN A 368 -1.33 -37.44 -0.88
C GLN A 368 -1.65 -38.36 0.31
N ALA A 369 -1.92 -37.79 1.48
CA ALA A 369 -2.32 -38.53 2.68
C ALA A 369 -3.63 -39.29 2.51
N ALA A 370 -4.60 -38.68 1.81
CA ALA A 370 -5.91 -39.28 1.59
C ALA A 370 -5.88 -40.52 0.65
N PHE A 371 -4.92 -40.59 -0.27
CA PHE A 371 -4.93 -41.59 -1.34
C PHE A 371 -3.64 -42.40 -1.49
N ASP A 372 -2.60 -42.09 -0.71
CA ASP A 372 -1.28 -42.74 -0.78
C ASP A 372 -0.71 -42.77 -2.22
N ARG A 373 -0.83 -41.64 -2.92
CA ARG A 373 -0.29 -41.45 -4.26
C ARG A 373 0.02 -39.99 -4.54
N THR A 374 0.84 -39.75 -5.56
CA THR A 374 1.02 -38.41 -6.12
C THR A 374 -0.34 -37.88 -6.61
N PRO A 375 -0.74 -36.66 -6.19
CA PRO A 375 -1.95 -36.02 -6.69
C PRO A 375 -1.91 -35.85 -8.21
N ASP A 376 -3.05 -36.03 -8.87
CA ASP A 376 -3.16 -35.66 -10.28
C ASP A 376 -3.29 -34.13 -10.43
N ALA A 377 -2.76 -33.58 -11.53
CA ALA A 377 -2.66 -32.14 -11.72
C ALA A 377 -4.04 -31.44 -11.71
N ALA A 378 -5.06 -32.07 -12.29
CA ALA A 378 -6.40 -31.49 -12.40
C ALA A 378 -7.09 -31.40 -11.03
N GLY A 379 -7.09 -32.49 -10.26
CA GLY A 379 -7.64 -32.53 -8.91
C GLY A 379 -6.88 -31.63 -7.95
N LEU A 380 -5.55 -31.63 -8.02
CA LEU A 380 -4.72 -30.74 -7.20
C LEU A 380 -5.00 -29.26 -7.49
N SER A 381 -5.07 -28.89 -8.77
CA SER A 381 -5.42 -27.53 -9.20
C SER A 381 -6.81 -27.11 -8.72
N PHE A 382 -7.79 -28.02 -8.73
CA PHE A 382 -9.13 -27.76 -8.22
C PHE A 382 -9.11 -27.44 -6.72
N TRP A 383 -8.47 -28.28 -5.92
CA TRP A 383 -8.48 -28.11 -4.45
C TRP A 383 -7.64 -26.93 -3.97
N ILE A 384 -6.51 -26.65 -4.62
CA ILE A 384 -5.70 -25.46 -4.28
C ILE A 384 -6.50 -24.18 -4.54
N ARG A 385 -7.18 -24.08 -5.70
CA ARG A 385 -8.05 -22.94 -5.98
C ARG A 385 -9.22 -22.82 -5.01
N SER A 386 -9.74 -23.95 -4.53
CA SER A 386 -10.78 -23.96 -3.49
C SER A 386 -10.24 -23.37 -2.18
N ALA A 387 -9.02 -23.73 -1.78
CA ALA A 387 -8.34 -23.18 -0.61
C ALA A 387 -8.05 -21.68 -0.77
N ASP A 388 -7.56 -21.28 -1.94
CA ASP A 388 -7.30 -19.87 -2.29
C ASP A 388 -8.57 -18.99 -2.21
N GLN A 389 -9.75 -19.60 -2.41
CA GLN A 389 -11.06 -18.94 -2.26
C GLN A 389 -11.64 -19.04 -0.84
N GLY A 390 -10.86 -19.48 0.14
CA GLY A 390 -11.23 -19.53 1.55
C GLY A 390 -11.92 -20.83 2.00
N THR A 391 -11.90 -21.90 1.20
CA THR A 391 -12.39 -23.20 1.66
C THR A 391 -11.46 -23.74 2.74
N SER A 392 -12.01 -24.08 3.91
CA SER A 392 -11.20 -24.62 5.01
C SER A 392 -10.54 -25.95 4.65
N PHE A 393 -9.33 -26.19 5.18
CA PHE A 393 -8.63 -27.46 4.96
C PHE A 393 -9.41 -28.68 5.48
N GLU A 394 -10.19 -28.51 6.56
CA GLU A 394 -11.07 -29.57 7.07
C GLU A 394 -12.19 -29.90 6.07
N THR A 395 -12.79 -28.89 5.42
CA THR A 395 -13.79 -29.09 4.36
C THR A 395 -13.18 -29.82 3.16
N ILE A 396 -11.97 -29.46 2.77
CA ILE A 396 -11.23 -30.13 1.68
C ILE A 396 -10.95 -31.60 2.05
N ALA A 397 -10.42 -31.84 3.25
CA ALA A 397 -10.17 -33.18 3.78
C ALA A 397 -11.45 -34.03 3.83
N GLN A 398 -12.56 -33.43 4.25
CA GLN A 398 -13.86 -34.09 4.25
C GLN A 398 -14.31 -34.50 2.84
N GLY A 399 -14.05 -33.64 1.84
CA GLY A 399 -14.28 -33.97 0.42
C GLY A 399 -13.51 -35.20 -0.04
N PHE A 400 -12.25 -35.36 0.39
CA PHE A 400 -11.48 -36.58 0.12
C PHE A 400 -12.06 -37.79 0.85
N ILE A 401 -12.38 -37.67 2.15
CA ILE A 401 -12.97 -38.76 2.96
C ILE A 401 -14.28 -39.29 2.35
N ASP A 402 -15.08 -38.40 1.77
CA ASP A 402 -16.36 -38.77 1.15
C ASP A 402 -16.25 -39.42 -0.22
N SER A 403 -15.05 -39.40 -0.82
CA SER A 403 -14.78 -40.05 -2.10
C SER A 403 -14.84 -41.58 -2.00
N SER A 404 -15.12 -42.24 -3.12
CA SER A 404 -15.05 -43.70 -3.20
C SER A 404 -13.62 -44.21 -2.99
N GLU A 405 -12.63 -43.50 -3.53
CA GLU A 405 -11.21 -43.86 -3.44
C GLU A 405 -10.75 -43.94 -1.98
N PHE A 406 -11.09 -42.94 -1.16
CA PHE A 406 -10.75 -42.94 0.26
C PHE A 406 -11.43 -44.10 1.01
N ARG A 407 -12.72 -44.36 0.75
CA ARG A 407 -13.46 -45.47 1.39
C ARG A 407 -12.93 -46.85 1.00
N ASP A 408 -12.35 -46.97 -0.18
CA ASP A 408 -11.72 -48.21 -0.63
C ASP A 408 -10.33 -48.39 0.03
N ALA A 409 -9.58 -47.31 0.23
CA ALA A 409 -8.27 -47.33 0.90
C ALA A 409 -8.35 -47.49 2.44
N TYR A 410 -9.28 -46.77 3.09
CA TYR A 410 -9.41 -46.70 4.55
C TYR A 410 -10.56 -47.53 5.12
N GLY A 411 -11.31 -48.22 4.26
CA GLY A 411 -12.50 -48.99 4.62
C GLY A 411 -13.77 -48.13 4.68
N ARG A 412 -14.92 -48.78 4.47
CA ARG A 412 -16.22 -48.08 4.38
C ARG A 412 -16.73 -47.56 5.73
N ASN A 413 -16.38 -48.24 6.82
CA ASN A 413 -16.78 -47.90 8.19
C ASN A 413 -15.71 -48.40 9.19
N PRO A 414 -14.47 -47.93 9.11
CA PRO A 414 -13.44 -48.32 10.08
C PRO A 414 -13.86 -47.84 11.48
N THR A 415 -13.45 -48.57 12.52
CA THR A 415 -13.44 -48.05 13.89
C THR A 415 -12.43 -46.91 14.02
N ASN A 416 -12.48 -46.13 15.11
CA ASN A 416 -11.50 -45.05 15.32
C ASN A 416 -10.07 -45.59 15.36
N GLN A 417 -9.84 -46.72 16.04
CA GLN A 417 -8.53 -47.34 16.13
C GLN A 417 -8.02 -47.85 14.77
N GLU A 418 -8.90 -48.48 13.97
CA GLU A 418 -8.54 -48.90 12.60
C GLU A 418 -8.21 -47.71 11.71
N PHE A 419 -9.02 -46.64 11.77
CA PHE A 419 -8.79 -45.42 11.00
C PHE A 419 -7.44 -44.78 11.32
N VAL A 420 -7.15 -44.55 12.60
CA VAL A 420 -5.87 -43.95 13.04
C VAL A 420 -4.70 -44.85 12.68
N GLY A 421 -4.82 -46.17 12.86
CA GLY A 421 -3.79 -47.12 12.46
C GLY A 421 -3.46 -47.04 10.96
N LEU A 422 -4.49 -46.93 10.12
CA LEU A 422 -4.31 -46.77 8.67
C LEU A 422 -3.68 -45.43 8.29
N LEU A 423 -3.95 -44.34 9.04
CA LEU A 423 -3.27 -43.05 8.80
C LEU A 423 -1.76 -43.15 9.05
N TYR A 424 -1.34 -43.81 10.13
CA TYR A 424 0.08 -44.04 10.40
C TYR A 424 0.76 -44.86 9.28
N GLU A 425 0.13 -45.94 8.85
CA GLU A 425 0.70 -46.81 7.81
C GLU A 425 0.73 -46.12 6.44
N ASN A 426 -0.38 -45.52 6.02
CA ASN A 426 -0.52 -44.98 4.67
C ASN A 426 0.18 -43.62 4.49
N ILE A 427 0.27 -42.80 5.55
CA ILE A 427 0.84 -41.44 5.46
C ILE A 427 2.31 -41.45 5.89
N LEU A 428 2.63 -42.15 6.98
CA LEU A 428 3.96 -42.13 7.60
C LEU A 428 4.78 -43.39 7.29
N GLY A 429 4.18 -44.40 6.63
CA GLY A 429 4.88 -45.62 6.22
C GLY A 429 5.31 -46.51 7.38
N ARG A 430 4.66 -46.38 8.55
CA ARG A 430 5.03 -47.10 9.77
C ARG A 430 3.82 -47.35 10.67
N PRO A 431 3.86 -48.35 11.56
CA PRO A 431 2.86 -48.50 12.59
C PRO A 431 2.90 -47.33 13.59
N GLY A 432 1.72 -46.95 14.07
CA GLY A 432 1.59 -45.97 15.13
C GLY A 432 2.10 -46.50 16.47
N GLU A 433 2.82 -45.66 17.20
CA GLU A 433 3.15 -45.92 18.59
C GLU A 433 1.91 -45.87 19.48
N THR A 434 1.89 -46.67 20.56
CA THR A 434 0.71 -46.82 21.43
C THR A 434 0.17 -45.47 21.93
N SER A 435 1.04 -44.57 22.40
CA SER A 435 0.61 -43.25 22.90
C SER A 435 -0.02 -42.37 21.82
N GLY A 436 0.45 -42.47 20.58
CA GLY A 436 -0.10 -41.70 19.46
C GLY A 436 -1.42 -42.27 18.96
N LEU A 437 -1.52 -43.60 18.89
CA LEU A 437 -2.79 -44.30 18.62
C LEU A 437 -3.86 -43.95 19.66
N ASP A 438 -3.51 -43.99 20.94
CA ASP A 438 -4.40 -43.66 22.05
C ASP A 438 -4.86 -42.20 21.96
N TYR A 439 -3.93 -41.25 21.78
CA TYR A 439 -4.24 -39.82 21.67
C TYR A 439 -5.26 -39.51 20.56
N TRP A 440 -5.03 -40.00 19.34
CA TRP A 440 -5.93 -39.72 18.22
C TRP A 440 -7.25 -40.49 18.32
N THR A 441 -7.23 -41.70 18.87
CA THR A 441 -8.45 -42.49 19.10
C THR A 441 -9.35 -41.82 20.13
N ASP A 442 -8.76 -41.30 21.21
CA ASP A 442 -9.47 -40.55 22.27
C ASP A 442 -10.01 -39.23 21.71
N ALA A 443 -9.22 -38.48 20.92
CA ALA A 443 -9.69 -37.26 20.28
C ALA A 443 -10.95 -37.50 19.42
N LEU A 444 -10.96 -38.58 18.63
CA LEU A 444 -12.13 -38.97 17.83
C LEU A 444 -13.31 -39.40 18.72
N ALA A 445 -13.06 -40.05 19.86
CA ALA A 445 -14.10 -40.43 20.81
C ALA A 445 -14.71 -39.20 21.53
N GLU A 446 -13.92 -38.15 21.71
CA GLU A 446 -14.31 -36.87 22.31
C GLU A 446 -14.96 -35.90 21.31
N GLY A 447 -15.06 -36.27 20.03
CA GLY A 447 -15.82 -35.55 19.01
C GLY A 447 -15.00 -34.82 17.95
N ALA A 448 -13.69 -35.01 17.90
CA ALA A 448 -12.90 -34.58 16.75
C ALA A 448 -13.41 -35.25 15.46
N SER A 449 -13.43 -34.50 14.35
CA SER A 449 -13.80 -35.06 13.05
C SER A 449 -12.64 -35.88 12.47
N ARG A 450 -12.96 -36.85 11.60
CA ARG A 450 -11.92 -37.58 10.85
C ARG A 450 -11.15 -36.68 9.89
N ALA A 451 -11.82 -35.66 9.35
CA ALA A 451 -11.20 -34.66 8.50
C ALA A 451 -10.12 -33.87 9.27
N LEU A 452 -10.43 -33.43 10.49
CA LEU A 452 -9.47 -32.77 11.37
C LEU A 452 -8.26 -33.67 11.65
N VAL A 453 -8.48 -34.94 11.99
CA VAL A 453 -7.37 -35.88 12.24
C VAL A 453 -6.54 -36.11 10.98
N LEU A 454 -7.16 -36.30 9.81
CA LEU A 454 -6.46 -36.44 8.53
C LEU A 454 -5.58 -35.21 8.23
N THR A 455 -6.12 -34.00 8.38
CA THR A 455 -5.36 -32.75 8.18
C THR A 455 -4.18 -32.65 9.15
N ASN A 456 -4.34 -33.06 10.41
CA ASN A 456 -3.24 -33.05 11.39
C ASN A 456 -2.14 -34.08 11.06
N PHE A 457 -2.48 -35.25 10.54
CA PHE A 457 -1.48 -36.20 10.04
C PHE A 457 -0.77 -35.65 8.79
N ALA A 458 -1.53 -35.06 7.87
CA ALA A 458 -0.99 -34.46 6.66
C ALA A 458 0.01 -33.33 6.96
N GLU A 459 -0.28 -32.50 7.97
CA GLU A 459 0.58 -31.40 8.46
C GLU A 459 1.54 -31.80 9.59
N SER A 460 1.69 -33.10 9.88
CA SER A 460 2.68 -33.55 10.85
C SER A 460 4.10 -33.22 10.34
N SER A 461 5.02 -32.90 11.25
CA SER A 461 6.41 -32.61 10.87
C SER A 461 7.07 -33.75 10.10
N GLU A 462 6.67 -34.99 10.38
CA GLU A 462 7.12 -36.18 9.67
C GLU A 462 6.62 -36.19 8.22
N ASN A 463 5.32 -35.97 7.98
CA ASN A 463 4.78 -35.96 6.61
C ASN A 463 5.23 -34.73 5.79
N ILE A 464 5.41 -33.58 6.42
CA ILE A 464 6.03 -32.41 5.78
C ILE A 464 7.43 -32.77 5.28
N ALA A 465 8.25 -33.45 6.10
CA ALA A 465 9.58 -33.89 5.68
C ALA A 465 9.53 -34.94 4.55
N LEU A 466 8.55 -35.84 4.57
CA LEU A 466 8.37 -36.86 3.52
C LEU A 466 7.99 -36.25 2.16
N THR A 467 7.19 -35.18 2.17
CA THR A 467 6.67 -34.57 0.94
C THR A 467 7.51 -33.40 0.43
N ALA A 468 8.34 -32.77 1.26
CA ALA A 468 9.19 -31.63 0.88
C ALA A 468 10.01 -31.86 -0.41
N PRO A 469 10.62 -33.05 -0.67
CA PRO A 469 11.35 -33.27 -1.92
C PRO A 469 10.48 -33.22 -3.18
N ALA A 470 9.17 -33.44 -3.06
CA ALA A 470 8.25 -33.48 -4.20
C ALA A 470 7.69 -32.10 -4.57
N ILE A 471 7.66 -31.15 -3.62
CA ILE A 471 7.00 -29.85 -3.79
C ILE A 471 7.91 -28.64 -3.48
N GLY A 472 9.16 -28.86 -3.07
CA GLY A 472 10.06 -27.79 -2.62
C GLY A 472 10.40 -26.75 -3.69
N ASP A 473 10.28 -27.10 -4.98
CA ASP A 473 10.46 -26.19 -6.11
C ASP A 473 9.14 -25.52 -6.56
N GLY A 474 8.07 -25.69 -5.78
CA GLY A 474 6.71 -25.29 -6.09
C GLY A 474 5.88 -26.39 -6.75
N ILE A 475 4.57 -26.15 -6.84
CA ILE A 475 3.59 -27.07 -7.42
C ILE A 475 3.08 -26.51 -8.73
N LEU A 476 3.29 -27.25 -9.83
CA LEU A 476 2.80 -26.86 -11.14
C LEU A 476 1.32 -27.22 -11.29
N LEU A 477 0.50 -26.20 -11.52
CA LEU A 477 -0.94 -26.28 -11.70
C LEU A 477 -1.31 -26.10 -13.18
N ASP A 478 -2.47 -26.65 -13.54
CA ASP A 478 -3.07 -26.33 -14.84
C ASP A 478 -3.46 -24.85 -14.89
N PRO A 479 -3.46 -24.23 -16.08
CA PRO A 479 -3.84 -22.84 -16.22
C PRO A 479 -5.29 -22.65 -15.76
N MET A 480 -5.63 -21.43 -15.32
CA MET A 480 -7.02 -21.08 -15.07
C MET A 480 -7.80 -21.22 -16.38
N ALA A 481 -8.99 -21.82 -16.35
CA ALA A 481 -9.90 -21.73 -17.48
C ALA A 481 -10.22 -20.23 -17.67
N ALA A 482 -10.03 -19.73 -18.90
CA ALA A 482 -10.21 -18.32 -19.24
C ALA A 482 -11.64 -17.84 -19.04
#